data_AF-A0A7Y3DQZ8-F1
#
_entry.id   AF-A0A7Y3DQZ8-F1
#
_cell.length_a   1.000
_cell.length_b   1.000
_cell.length_c   1.000
_cell.angle_alpha   90.00
_cell.angle_beta   90.00
_cell.angle_gamma   90.00
#
_symmetry.space_group_name_H-M   'P 1'
#
loop_
_entity.id
_entity.type
_entity.pdbx_description
1 polymer ?
#
loop_
_entity_poly.entity_id
_entity_poly.type
_entity_poly.pdbx_seq_one_letter_code
_entity_poly.pdbx_strand_id
1 'polypeptide(L)'
;MSKEKNKESANQMLDSQRWFRWGILAVLVLLFSIILFPNLVIKKHQYSLGDVAEGDIKSPRDFFIEDQSATETNRQSAVARVLTVYDYDAGIAETLIRNVGEVFAEMRALSRIENKSSEPKPAASESPGDVTVIVKKPPPNAIADKRQYLEEKLGIRVNQGAYDALEEGGFTNDTATLISRILLKILKNGVVTNKEILLKEADKGIILRNVINKKEQAVHQLKQFYGLDQAKTMVRIVGQPLLKDLDYGRLNLVVDFVQRLIQPNITL
;
A
#
# COMPACT_ATOMS: atom_id res chain seq x y z
N MET A 1 21.16 91.77 59.88
CA MET A 1 20.23 90.81 59.24
C MET A 1 19.34 91.58 58.25
N SER A 2 19.66 91.63 56.95
CA SER A 2 18.80 92.30 55.94
C SER A 2 19.09 91.89 54.48
N LYS A 3 19.48 90.63 54.21
CA LYS A 3 19.72 90.17 52.82
C LYS A 3 18.91 88.97 52.34
N GLU A 4 18.08 88.34 53.18
CA GLU A 4 17.30 87.17 52.74
C GLU A 4 15.94 87.51 52.11
N LYS A 5 15.28 88.61 52.53
CA LYS A 5 13.89 88.87 52.13
C LYS A 5 13.68 89.29 50.66
N ASN A 6 14.74 89.67 49.94
CA ASN A 6 14.64 90.15 48.56
C ASN A 6 14.91 89.06 47.50
N LYS A 7 15.29 87.84 47.89
CA LYS A 7 15.48 86.73 46.94
C LYS A 7 14.20 85.91 46.72
N GLU A 8 13.30 85.83 47.70
CA GLU A 8 12.06 85.05 47.59
C GLU A 8 11.00 85.70 46.68
N SER A 9 10.89 87.03 46.75
CA SER A 9 9.92 87.80 45.94
C SER A 9 10.25 87.80 44.44
N ALA A 10 11.53 87.75 44.07
CA ALA A 10 11.96 87.66 42.67
C ALA A 10 11.69 86.27 42.06
N ASN A 11 11.80 85.19 42.86
CA ASN A 11 11.54 83.83 42.39
C ASN A 11 10.04 83.53 42.24
N GLN A 12 9.16 84.12 43.07
CA GLN A 12 7.71 83.94 42.93
C GLN A 12 7.13 84.59 41.66
N MET A 13 7.66 85.73 41.20
CA MET A 13 7.23 86.34 39.92
C MET A 13 7.72 85.55 38.70
N LEU A 14 8.90 84.90 38.78
CA LEU A 14 9.44 84.07 37.69
C LEU A 14 8.73 82.71 37.57
N ASP A 15 8.26 82.12 38.68
CA ASP A 15 7.52 80.85 38.66
C ASP A 15 6.10 81.02 38.08
N SER A 16 5.42 82.14 38.39
CA SER A 16 4.16 82.51 37.74
C SER A 16 4.32 82.63 36.22
N GLN A 17 5.43 83.22 35.77
CA GLN A 17 5.72 83.39 34.34
C GLN A 17 6.05 82.05 33.65
N ARG A 18 6.65 81.08 34.36
CA ARG A 18 6.88 79.73 33.83
C ARG A 18 5.56 78.98 33.65
N TRP A 19 4.70 78.92 34.67
CA TRP A 19 3.39 78.25 34.53
C TRP A 19 2.51 78.87 33.44
N PHE A 20 2.55 80.19 33.28
CA PHE A 20 1.82 80.86 32.19
C PHE A 20 2.33 80.45 30.80
N ARG A 21 3.66 80.33 30.61
CA ARG A 21 4.26 79.84 29.35
C ARG A 21 3.91 78.38 29.07
N TRP A 22 3.93 77.51 30.09
CA TRP A 22 3.49 76.12 29.95
C TRP A 22 1.99 76.02 29.63
N GLY A 23 1.16 76.90 30.21
CA GLY A 23 -0.26 77.01 29.87
C GLY A 23 -0.49 77.38 28.41
N ILE A 24 0.23 78.40 27.91
CA ILE A 24 0.16 78.79 26.49
C ILE A 24 0.62 77.65 25.58
N LEU A 25 1.73 76.98 25.92
CA LEU A 25 2.23 75.84 25.15
C LEU A 25 1.19 74.71 25.10
N ALA A 26 0.55 74.38 26.23
CA ALA A 26 -0.49 73.36 26.28
C ALA A 26 -1.70 73.71 25.41
N VAL A 27 -2.16 74.97 25.44
CA VAL A 27 -3.26 75.44 24.59
C VAL A 27 -2.88 75.40 23.11
N LEU A 28 -1.66 75.83 22.76
CA LEU A 28 -1.16 75.82 21.39
C LEU A 28 -1.07 74.38 20.85
N VAL A 29 -0.55 73.45 21.65
CA VAL A 29 -0.46 72.02 21.30
C VAL A 29 -1.86 71.43 21.13
N LEU A 30 -2.80 71.76 22.02
CA LEU A 30 -4.19 71.30 21.92
C LEU A 30 -4.86 71.82 20.63
N LEU A 31 -4.66 73.09 20.31
CA LEU A 31 -5.18 73.72 19.10
C LEU A 31 -4.60 73.09 17.83
N PHE A 32 -3.29 72.91 17.76
CA PHE A 32 -2.64 72.22 16.64
C PHE A 32 -3.09 70.76 16.52
N SER A 33 -3.30 70.06 17.64
CA SER A 33 -3.78 68.68 17.63
C SER A 33 -5.19 68.56 17.04
N ILE A 34 -6.08 69.50 17.31
CA ILE A 34 -7.45 69.52 16.75
C ILE A 34 -7.42 69.82 15.24
N ILE A 35 -6.56 70.76 14.81
CA ILE A 35 -6.44 71.15 13.40
C ILE A 35 -5.81 70.05 12.54
N LEU A 36 -4.74 69.41 13.03
CA LEU A 36 -3.98 68.42 12.26
C LEU A 36 -4.69 67.06 12.18
N PHE A 37 -5.56 66.74 13.14
CA PHE A 37 -6.26 65.46 13.17
C PHE A 37 -7.79 65.65 13.17
N PRO A 38 -8.39 66.12 12.06
CA PRO A 38 -9.83 66.35 11.94
C PRO A 38 -10.68 65.07 12.10
N ASN A 39 -10.06 63.89 11.96
CA ASN A 39 -10.72 62.59 12.15
C ASN A 39 -10.88 62.16 13.62
N LEU A 40 -10.43 62.94 14.62
CA LEU A 40 -10.73 62.64 16.04
C LEU A 40 -12.22 62.78 16.34
N VAL A 41 -12.95 63.58 15.56
CA VAL A 41 -14.39 63.74 15.69
C VAL A 41 -15.08 62.63 14.93
N ILE A 42 -15.43 61.55 15.64
CA ILE A 42 -16.16 60.41 15.09
C ILE A 42 -17.53 60.91 14.58
N LYS A 43 -17.66 61.07 13.26
CA LYS A 43 -18.95 61.33 12.61
C LYS A 43 -19.76 60.03 12.58
N LYS A 44 -20.61 59.82 13.58
CA LYS A 44 -21.63 58.76 13.53
C LYS A 44 -22.73 59.20 12.56
N HIS A 45 -22.71 58.69 11.34
CA HIS A 45 -23.81 58.88 10.40
C HIS A 45 -24.99 58.02 10.86
N GLN A 46 -26.11 58.67 11.20
CA GLN A 46 -27.37 57.98 11.47
C GLN A 46 -28.12 57.86 10.16
N TYR A 47 -28.15 56.65 9.60
CA TYR A 47 -28.90 56.36 8.38
C TYR A 47 -30.39 56.22 8.71
N SER A 48 -31.23 56.84 7.89
CA SER A 48 -32.68 56.68 7.90
C SER A 48 -33.11 55.69 6.82
N LEU A 49 -34.32 55.14 6.97
CA LEU A 49 -34.89 54.23 5.97
C LEU A 49 -35.06 54.97 4.63
N GLY A 50 -34.35 54.50 3.59
CA GLY A 50 -34.32 55.10 2.26
C GLY A 50 -32.98 55.73 1.89
N ASP A 51 -32.08 55.91 2.85
CA ASP A 51 -30.72 56.40 2.58
C ASP A 51 -29.86 55.33 1.90
N VAL A 52 -28.96 55.76 1.01
CA VAL A 52 -27.92 54.91 0.42
C VAL A 52 -26.69 54.99 1.32
N ALA A 53 -26.20 53.84 1.80
CA ALA A 53 -25.02 53.79 2.63
C ALA A 53 -23.76 54.13 1.82
N GLU A 54 -22.88 54.98 2.38
CA GLU A 54 -21.61 55.36 1.75
C GLU A 54 -20.54 54.26 1.83
N GLY A 55 -20.78 53.21 2.61
CA GLY A 55 -19.88 52.08 2.76
C GLY A 55 -20.55 50.85 3.37
N ASP A 56 -19.77 49.77 3.50
CA ASP A 56 -20.26 48.49 3.98
C ASP A 56 -20.73 48.57 5.44
N ILE A 57 -22.01 48.31 5.67
CA ILE A 57 -22.57 48.15 7.02
C ILE A 57 -22.52 46.66 7.37
N LYS A 58 -21.73 46.31 8.39
CA LYS A 58 -21.72 44.95 8.94
C LYS A 58 -22.87 44.78 9.93
N SER A 59 -23.50 43.60 9.91
CA SER A 59 -24.51 43.24 10.90
C SER A 59 -23.88 43.20 12.30
N PRO A 60 -24.53 43.76 13.34
CA PRO A 60 -24.05 43.65 14.72
C PRO A 60 -24.23 42.24 15.31
N ARG A 61 -24.83 41.31 14.55
CA ARG A 61 -25.00 39.90 14.92
C ARG A 61 -24.58 38.99 13.77
N ASP A 62 -23.91 37.91 14.12
CA ASP A 62 -23.56 36.86 13.17
C ASP A 62 -24.83 36.07 12.81
N PHE A 63 -25.15 36.03 11.52
CA PHE A 63 -26.19 35.17 10.99
C PHE A 63 -25.53 33.93 10.38
N PHE A 64 -25.65 32.79 11.06
CA PHE A 64 -25.29 31.51 10.47
C PHE A 64 -26.48 30.98 9.67
N ILE A 65 -26.38 31.08 8.34
CA ILE A 65 -27.35 30.49 7.42
C ILE A 65 -26.71 29.22 6.87
N GLU A 66 -27.18 28.07 7.32
CA GLU A 66 -26.67 26.78 6.86
C GLU A 66 -27.15 26.50 5.44
N ASP A 67 -26.21 26.32 4.51
CA ASP A 67 -26.52 25.74 3.21
C ASP A 67 -26.51 24.20 3.34
N GLN A 68 -27.69 23.65 3.61
CA GLN A 68 -27.87 22.20 3.73
C GLN A 68 -27.50 21.47 2.43
N SER A 69 -27.75 22.09 1.28
CA SER A 69 -27.48 21.47 -0.03
C SER A 69 -25.98 21.38 -0.33
N ALA A 70 -25.22 22.45 -0.06
CA ALA A 70 -23.77 22.45 -0.19
C ALA A 70 -23.10 21.54 0.85
N THR A 71 -23.63 21.53 2.08
CA THR A 71 -23.12 20.64 3.13
C THR A 71 -23.30 19.17 2.77
N GLU A 72 -24.47 18.79 2.27
CA GLU A 72 -24.74 17.41 1.85
C GLU A 72 -23.92 17.02 0.63
N THR A 73 -23.78 17.92 -0.35
CA THR A 73 -22.88 17.72 -1.51
C THR A 73 -21.44 17.51 -1.06
N ASN A 74 -20.95 18.31 -0.11
CA ASN A 74 -19.61 18.18 0.44
C ASN A 74 -19.44 16.84 1.19
N ARG A 75 -20.43 16.40 1.98
CA ARG A 75 -20.40 15.08 2.64
C ARG A 75 -20.31 13.95 1.61
N GLN A 76 -21.16 13.97 0.58
CA GLN A 76 -21.14 12.96 -0.48
C GLN A 76 -19.80 12.94 -1.21
N SER A 77 -19.25 14.11 -1.54
CA SER A 77 -17.94 14.23 -2.19
C SER A 77 -16.80 13.73 -1.29
N ALA A 78 -16.88 13.95 0.03
CA ALA A 78 -15.88 13.48 0.99
C ALA A 78 -15.89 11.96 1.08
N VAL A 79 -17.07 11.34 1.16
CA VAL A 79 -17.22 9.88 1.15
C VAL A 79 -16.70 9.28 -0.17
N ALA A 80 -17.06 9.88 -1.31
CA ALA A 80 -16.64 9.39 -2.62
C ALA A 80 -15.12 9.44 -2.83
N ARG A 81 -14.44 10.43 -2.23
CA ARG A 81 -12.97 10.60 -2.31
C ARG A 81 -12.18 9.63 -1.43
N VAL A 82 -12.81 8.93 -0.49
CA VAL A 82 -12.11 7.92 0.31
C VAL A 82 -11.68 6.79 -0.62
N LEU A 83 -10.38 6.51 -0.61
CA LEU A 83 -9.79 5.42 -1.38
C LEU A 83 -10.05 4.10 -0.67
N THR A 84 -10.44 3.10 -1.45
CA THR A 84 -10.67 1.74 -0.96
C THR A 84 -9.32 1.11 -0.60
N VAL A 85 -9.22 0.51 0.59
CA VAL A 85 -7.98 -0.10 1.10
C VAL A 85 -7.97 -1.57 0.74
N TYR A 86 -6.93 -2.02 0.04
CA TYR A 86 -6.66 -3.42 -0.27
C TYR A 86 -5.43 -3.89 0.49
N ASP A 87 -5.50 -5.10 1.01
CA ASP A 87 -4.38 -5.80 1.63
C ASP A 87 -3.51 -6.50 0.59
N TYR A 88 -2.21 -6.21 0.63
CA TYR A 88 -1.18 -6.86 -0.18
C TYR A 88 -0.28 -7.71 0.70
N ASP A 89 -0.31 -9.02 0.46
CA ASP A 89 0.58 -9.97 1.10
C ASP A 89 1.83 -10.18 0.23
N ALA A 90 2.91 -9.47 0.59
CA ALA A 90 4.20 -9.60 -0.07
C ALA A 90 4.92 -10.93 0.26
N GLY A 91 4.53 -11.62 1.33
CA GLY A 91 5.19 -12.82 1.86
C GLY A 91 4.68 -14.12 1.24
N ILE A 92 3.49 -14.11 0.64
CA ILE A 92 2.92 -15.28 -0.05
C ILE A 92 3.88 -15.82 -1.12
N ALA A 93 4.48 -14.94 -1.93
CA ALA A 93 5.37 -15.37 -3.01
C ALA A 93 6.59 -16.12 -2.48
N GLU A 94 7.26 -15.57 -1.48
CA GLU A 94 8.45 -16.18 -0.87
C GLU A 94 8.11 -17.50 -0.17
N THR A 95 6.95 -17.56 0.49
CA THR A 95 6.47 -18.78 1.15
C THR A 95 6.19 -19.89 0.16
N LEU A 96 5.46 -19.61 -0.92
CA LEU A 96 5.18 -20.61 -1.95
C LEU A 96 6.46 -21.10 -2.63
N ILE A 97 7.40 -20.20 -2.94
CA ILE A 97 8.69 -20.56 -3.57
C ILE A 97 9.52 -21.47 -2.67
N ARG A 98 9.60 -21.14 -1.37
CA ARG A 98 10.30 -21.97 -0.39
C ARG A 98 9.65 -23.36 -0.29
N ASN A 99 8.33 -23.41 -0.16
CA ASN A 99 7.58 -24.66 -0.08
C ASN A 99 7.80 -25.53 -1.32
N VAL A 100 7.78 -24.96 -2.54
CA VAL A 100 8.08 -25.70 -3.78
C VAL A 100 9.50 -26.29 -3.74
N GLY A 101 10.49 -25.51 -3.31
CA GLY A 101 11.87 -25.97 -3.21
C GLY A 101 12.06 -27.10 -2.20
N GLU A 102 11.46 -26.97 -1.01
CA GLU A 102 11.51 -27.97 0.07
C GLU A 102 10.85 -29.28 -0.35
N VAL A 103 9.62 -29.23 -0.89
CA VAL A 103 8.89 -30.43 -1.33
C VAL A 103 9.64 -31.14 -2.46
N PHE A 104 10.17 -30.42 -3.45
CA PHE A 104 10.95 -31.05 -4.51
C PHE A 104 12.26 -31.68 -3.99
N ALA A 105 12.88 -31.11 -2.96
CA ALA A 105 14.06 -31.68 -2.34
C ALA A 105 13.75 -32.96 -1.54
N GLU A 106 12.66 -32.96 -0.77
CA GLU A 106 12.17 -34.12 -0.03
C GLU A 106 11.81 -35.28 -0.97
N MET A 107 11.04 -35.01 -2.03
CA MET A 107 10.65 -36.01 -3.01
C MET A 107 11.87 -36.64 -3.70
N ARG A 108 12.86 -35.82 -4.06
CA ARG A 108 14.12 -36.30 -4.63
C ARG A 108 14.90 -37.19 -3.64
N ALA A 109 14.89 -36.86 -2.35
CA ALA A 109 15.52 -37.65 -1.32
C ALA A 109 14.82 -39.01 -1.15
N LEU A 110 13.48 -39.03 -1.15
CA LEU A 110 12.67 -40.26 -1.08
C LEU A 110 12.95 -41.19 -2.27
N SER A 111 12.98 -40.66 -3.51
CA SER A 111 13.31 -41.46 -4.70
C SER A 111 14.73 -42.04 -4.67
N ARG A 112 15.70 -41.33 -4.07
CA ARG A 112 17.09 -41.83 -3.93
C ARG A 112 17.22 -42.96 -2.92
N ILE A 113 16.46 -42.91 -1.82
CA ILE A 113 16.48 -43.95 -0.79
C ILE A 113 15.96 -45.26 -1.39
N GLU A 114 14.87 -45.20 -2.14
CA GLU A 114 14.25 -46.37 -2.78
C GLU A 114 15.15 -47.01 -3.85
N ASN A 115 15.81 -46.20 -4.67
CA ASN A 115 16.77 -46.68 -5.66
C ASN A 115 18.00 -47.35 -5.00
N LYS A 116 18.48 -46.85 -3.86
CA LYS A 116 19.59 -47.46 -3.10
C LYS A 116 19.23 -48.78 -2.42
N SER A 117 17.98 -48.95 -1.99
CA SER A 117 17.49 -50.23 -1.46
C SER A 117 17.23 -51.29 -2.55
N SER A 118 17.35 -50.91 -3.83
CA SER A 118 17.13 -51.76 -5.00
C SER A 118 18.41 -52.18 -5.72
N GLU A 119 19.59 -51.75 -5.27
CA GLU A 119 20.88 -52.18 -5.83
C GLU A 119 21.25 -53.61 -5.37
N PRO A 120 21.58 -54.55 -6.28
CA PRO A 120 22.10 -55.85 -5.92
C PRO A 120 23.50 -55.71 -5.31
N LYS A 121 23.71 -56.27 -4.11
CA LYS A 121 25.06 -56.53 -3.56
C LYS A 121 25.90 -57.29 -4.60
N PRO A 122 27.20 -56.96 -4.79
CA PRO A 122 28.09 -57.74 -5.65
C PRO A 122 28.21 -59.17 -5.13
N ALA A 123 28.11 -60.10 -6.07
CA ALA A 123 28.11 -61.54 -5.85
C ALA A 123 29.38 -62.07 -5.15
N ALA A 124 29.17 -63.01 -4.24
CA ALA A 124 30.11 -64.09 -3.99
C ALA A 124 29.34 -65.42 -3.88
N SER A 125 29.62 -66.29 -4.85
CA SER A 125 29.57 -67.77 -4.79
C SER A 125 28.24 -68.52 -5.05
N GLU A 126 28.07 -68.88 -6.33
CA GLU A 126 27.84 -70.24 -6.90
C GLU A 126 26.73 -71.19 -6.39
N SER A 127 25.77 -71.46 -7.30
CA SER A 127 25.22 -72.75 -7.79
C SER A 127 23.69 -72.78 -8.02
N PRO A 128 23.19 -73.57 -8.99
CA PRO A 128 22.15 -73.14 -9.91
C PRO A 128 20.78 -73.77 -9.64
N GLY A 129 19.71 -73.00 -9.82
CA GLY A 129 18.35 -73.51 -9.69
C GLY A 129 17.29 -72.49 -10.07
N ASP A 130 16.95 -72.53 -11.35
CA ASP A 130 15.68 -72.17 -11.95
C ASP A 130 15.29 -70.69 -12.15
N VAL A 131 14.81 -70.45 -13.37
CA VAL A 131 14.51 -69.15 -13.97
C VAL A 131 13.04 -68.84 -13.73
N THR A 132 12.74 -67.73 -13.04
CA THR A 132 11.55 -66.92 -13.35
C THR A 132 11.81 -65.47 -12.93
N VAL A 133 12.26 -64.66 -13.88
CA VAL A 133 12.36 -63.20 -13.75
C VAL A 133 10.94 -62.64 -13.82
N ILE A 134 10.29 -62.47 -12.67
CA ILE A 134 9.11 -61.62 -12.55
C ILE A 134 9.62 -60.20 -12.29
N VAL A 135 9.61 -59.39 -13.35
CA VAL A 135 9.72 -57.93 -13.26
C VAL A 135 8.52 -57.44 -12.43
N LYS A 136 8.73 -57.31 -11.12
CA LYS A 136 7.70 -56.83 -10.20
C LYS A 136 7.75 -55.30 -10.17
N LYS A 137 6.92 -54.70 -11.03
CA LYS A 137 6.49 -53.30 -10.95
C LYS A 137 6.16 -52.94 -9.48
N PRO A 138 6.54 -51.76 -8.96
CA PRO A 138 6.27 -51.40 -7.57
C PRO A 138 4.75 -51.40 -7.29
N PRO A 139 4.33 -51.67 -6.04
CA PRO A 139 2.91 -51.76 -5.69
C PRO A 139 2.18 -50.43 -5.93
N PRO A 140 0.93 -50.44 -6.44
CA PRO A 140 0.15 -49.24 -6.76
C PRO A 140 -0.05 -48.24 -5.61
N ASN A 141 0.09 -48.68 -4.36
CA ASN A 141 -0.22 -47.87 -3.18
C ASN A 141 0.91 -46.89 -2.80
N ALA A 142 2.17 -47.23 -3.06
CA ALA A 142 3.29 -46.35 -2.72
C ALA A 142 3.30 -45.06 -3.56
N ILE A 143 2.80 -45.13 -4.80
CA ILE A 143 2.70 -43.98 -5.71
C ILE A 143 1.55 -43.05 -5.27
N ALA A 144 0.41 -43.63 -4.85
CA ALA A 144 -0.72 -42.85 -4.36
C ALA A 144 -0.38 -42.08 -3.09
N ASP A 145 0.35 -42.71 -2.15
CA ASP A 145 0.76 -42.09 -0.89
C ASP A 145 1.74 -40.93 -1.12
N LYS A 146 2.74 -41.11 -2.01
CA LYS A 146 3.69 -40.06 -2.38
C LYS A 146 3.06 -38.90 -3.13
N ARG A 147 2.14 -39.19 -4.05
CA ARG A 147 1.37 -38.16 -4.77
C ARG A 147 0.52 -37.36 -3.79
N GLN A 148 -0.16 -38.03 -2.86
CA GLN A 148 -0.95 -37.37 -1.82
C GLN A 148 -0.09 -36.49 -0.92
N TYR A 149 1.10 -36.96 -0.52
CA TYR A 149 2.05 -36.15 0.24
C TYR A 149 2.44 -34.86 -0.49
N LEU A 150 2.75 -34.95 -1.78
CA LEU A 150 3.08 -33.80 -2.61
C LEU A 150 1.89 -32.83 -2.74
N GLU A 151 0.68 -33.35 -2.98
CA GLU A 151 -0.54 -32.53 -3.05
C GLU A 151 -0.82 -31.80 -1.74
N GLU A 152 -0.66 -32.48 -0.60
CA GLU A 152 -0.91 -31.92 0.73
C GLU A 152 0.09 -30.80 1.06
N LYS A 153 1.38 -31.03 0.79
CA LYS A 153 2.43 -30.04 1.07
C LYS A 153 2.38 -28.82 0.15
N LEU A 154 2.02 -29.01 -1.12
CA LEU A 154 1.91 -27.90 -2.08
C LEU A 154 0.51 -27.25 -2.10
N GLY A 155 -0.49 -27.88 -1.49
CA GLY A 155 -1.87 -27.39 -1.49
C GLY A 155 -2.54 -27.41 -2.88
N ILE A 156 -2.03 -28.23 -3.82
CA ILE A 156 -2.54 -28.32 -5.19
C ILE A 156 -2.91 -29.75 -5.54
N ARG A 157 -3.83 -29.92 -6.50
CA ARG A 157 -4.14 -31.23 -7.09
C ARG A 157 -3.24 -31.51 -8.27
N VAL A 158 -2.58 -32.66 -8.27
CA VAL A 158 -1.63 -33.09 -9.31
C VAL A 158 -2.18 -34.34 -9.99
N ASN A 159 -2.39 -34.25 -11.31
CA ASN A 159 -2.84 -35.37 -12.11
C ASN A 159 -1.78 -36.49 -12.10
N GLN A 160 -2.21 -37.75 -12.17
CA GLN A 160 -1.34 -38.92 -12.17
C GLN A 160 -0.24 -38.80 -13.24
N GLY A 161 -0.58 -38.48 -14.49
CA GLY A 161 0.44 -38.34 -15.54
C GLY A 161 1.44 -37.20 -15.31
N ALA A 162 1.07 -36.13 -14.59
CA ALA A 162 1.99 -35.06 -14.23
C ALA A 162 2.92 -35.47 -13.08
N TYR A 163 2.42 -36.27 -12.13
CA TYR A 163 3.23 -36.88 -11.08
C TYR A 163 4.23 -37.87 -11.67
N ASP A 164 3.78 -38.77 -12.56
CA ASP A 164 4.63 -39.77 -13.19
C ASP A 164 5.77 -39.10 -13.97
N ALA A 165 5.49 -38.01 -14.71
CA ALA A 165 6.51 -37.23 -15.41
C ALA A 165 7.52 -36.54 -14.48
N LEU A 166 7.11 -36.14 -13.26
CA LEU A 166 8.03 -35.61 -12.25
C LEU A 166 8.91 -36.70 -11.63
N GLU A 167 8.34 -37.89 -11.42
CA GLU A 167 9.02 -39.05 -10.86
C GLU A 167 10.05 -39.60 -11.85
N GLU A 168 9.69 -39.77 -13.13
CA GLU A 168 10.61 -40.12 -14.22
C GLU A 168 11.73 -39.08 -14.37
N GLY A 169 11.39 -37.80 -14.23
CA GLY A 169 12.33 -36.68 -14.24
C GLY A 169 13.14 -36.50 -12.96
N GLY A 170 12.92 -37.33 -11.92
CA GLY A 170 13.66 -37.32 -10.66
C GLY A 170 13.56 -36.02 -9.85
N PHE A 171 12.46 -35.27 -9.96
CA PHE A 171 12.24 -34.00 -9.27
C PHE A 171 13.44 -33.04 -9.41
N THR A 172 13.90 -32.75 -10.64
CA THR A 172 15.07 -31.89 -10.88
C THR A 172 14.98 -30.50 -10.22
N ASN A 173 16.13 -29.99 -9.77
CA ASN A 173 16.20 -28.64 -9.18
C ASN A 173 15.85 -27.55 -10.21
N ASP A 174 16.16 -27.80 -11.47
CA ASP A 174 15.85 -26.88 -12.57
C ASP A 174 14.34 -26.67 -12.71
N THR A 175 13.55 -27.75 -12.64
CA THR A 175 12.08 -27.67 -12.71
C THR A 175 11.50 -26.86 -11.55
N ALA A 176 11.98 -27.11 -10.32
CA ALA A 176 11.59 -26.31 -9.15
C ALA A 176 11.96 -24.83 -9.33
N THR A 177 13.16 -24.55 -9.84
CA THR A 177 13.64 -23.19 -10.10
C THR A 177 12.80 -22.47 -11.16
N LEU A 178 12.40 -23.16 -12.22
CA LEU A 178 11.54 -22.62 -13.26
C LEU A 178 10.15 -22.28 -12.71
N ILE A 179 9.53 -23.20 -11.98
CA ILE A 179 8.24 -22.97 -11.30
C ILE A 179 8.34 -21.74 -10.40
N SER A 180 9.35 -21.71 -9.52
CA SER A 180 9.57 -20.61 -8.57
C SER A 180 9.80 -19.26 -9.24
N ARG A 181 10.59 -19.20 -10.32
CA ARG A 181 10.87 -17.95 -11.05
C ARG A 181 9.61 -17.38 -11.72
N ILE A 182 8.82 -18.23 -12.35
CA ILE A 182 7.58 -17.79 -13.02
C ILE A 182 6.55 -17.37 -11.98
N LEU A 183 6.38 -18.17 -10.93
CA LEU A 183 5.47 -17.88 -9.83
C LEU A 183 5.81 -16.54 -9.14
N LEU A 184 7.10 -16.31 -8.86
CA LEU A 184 7.58 -15.04 -8.31
C LEU A 184 7.21 -13.85 -9.19
N LYS A 185 7.43 -13.96 -10.51
CA LYS A 185 7.18 -12.86 -11.44
C LYS A 185 5.69 -12.52 -11.56
N ILE A 186 4.82 -13.53 -11.50
CA ILE A 186 3.36 -13.34 -11.51
C ILE A 186 2.89 -12.70 -10.20
N LEU A 187 3.29 -13.25 -9.05
CA LEU A 187 2.83 -12.76 -7.73
C LEU A 187 3.41 -11.38 -7.40
N LYS A 188 4.64 -11.08 -7.81
CA LYS A 188 5.25 -9.75 -7.63
C LYS A 188 4.52 -8.66 -8.42
N ASN A 189 3.89 -9.01 -9.54
CA ASN A 189 3.05 -8.08 -10.30
C ASN A 189 1.69 -7.84 -9.61
N GLY A 190 1.28 -8.73 -8.71
CA GLY A 190 0.04 -8.67 -7.94
C GLY A 190 -1.12 -9.38 -8.65
N VAL A 191 -1.80 -10.23 -7.89
CA VAL A 191 -2.96 -11.01 -8.30
C VAL A 191 -4.13 -10.67 -7.38
N VAL A 192 -5.19 -10.11 -7.96
CA VAL A 192 -6.41 -9.73 -7.25
C VAL A 192 -7.47 -10.82 -7.33
N THR A 193 -8.25 -10.98 -6.26
CA THR A 193 -9.37 -11.92 -6.22
C THR A 193 -10.42 -11.60 -7.27
N ASN A 194 -10.82 -10.32 -7.38
CA ASN A 194 -11.79 -9.86 -8.37
C ASN A 194 -11.29 -8.57 -9.03
N LYS A 195 -10.84 -8.70 -10.28
CA LYS A 195 -10.33 -7.58 -11.06
C LYS A 195 -11.42 -6.58 -11.46
N GLU A 196 -12.65 -7.03 -11.63
CA GLU A 196 -13.75 -6.13 -11.98
C GLU A 196 -14.06 -5.17 -10.83
N ILE A 197 -14.09 -5.68 -9.59
CA ILE A 197 -14.28 -4.85 -8.38
C ILE A 197 -13.13 -3.85 -8.23
N LEU A 198 -11.89 -4.29 -8.42
CA LEU A 198 -10.72 -3.40 -8.40
C LEU A 198 -10.85 -2.28 -9.44
N LEU A 199 -11.26 -2.61 -10.66
CA LEU A 199 -11.33 -1.64 -11.76
C LEU A 199 -12.48 -0.64 -11.61
N LYS A 200 -13.48 -0.87 -10.75
CA LYS A 200 -14.46 0.17 -10.39
C LYS A 200 -13.80 1.36 -9.69
N GLU A 201 -12.65 1.14 -9.06
CA GLU A 201 -11.87 2.17 -8.38
C GLU A 201 -10.83 2.81 -9.30
N ALA A 202 -10.82 2.51 -10.61
CA ALA A 202 -9.79 3.00 -11.54
C ALA A 202 -9.73 4.53 -11.65
N ASP A 203 -10.87 5.22 -11.45
CA ASP A 203 -10.94 6.67 -11.58
C ASP A 203 -10.29 7.41 -10.39
N LYS A 204 -10.38 6.86 -9.17
CA LYS A 204 -9.79 7.46 -7.96
C LYS A 204 -8.51 6.77 -7.48
N GLY A 205 -8.32 5.50 -7.81
CA GLY A 205 -7.25 4.64 -7.29
C GLY A 205 -7.63 3.90 -6.02
N ILE A 206 -6.67 3.19 -5.45
CA ILE A 206 -6.80 2.45 -4.19
C ILE A 206 -5.64 2.76 -3.25
N ILE A 207 -5.81 2.44 -1.97
CA ILE A 207 -4.69 2.27 -1.05
C ILE A 207 -4.29 0.79 -1.06
N LEU A 208 -3.03 0.51 -1.35
CA LEU A 208 -2.44 -0.82 -1.20
C LEU A 208 -1.68 -0.86 0.12
N ARG A 209 -2.21 -1.61 1.09
CA ARG A 209 -1.62 -1.80 2.42
C ARG A 209 -0.81 -3.08 2.44
N ASN A 210 0.49 -2.98 2.70
CA ASN A 210 1.33 -4.14 2.88
C ASN A 210 1.06 -4.77 4.26
N VAL A 211 0.65 -6.03 4.29
CA VAL A 211 0.24 -6.73 5.52
C VAL A 211 1.39 -6.91 6.51
N ILE A 212 2.62 -7.02 6.02
CA ILE A 212 3.83 -7.30 6.81
C ILE A 212 4.34 -6.04 7.50
N ASN A 213 4.62 -4.99 6.73
CA ASN A 213 5.24 -3.76 7.26
C ASN A 213 4.24 -2.64 7.56
N LYS A 214 2.94 -2.87 7.34
CA LYS A 214 1.84 -1.92 7.54
C LYS A 214 1.98 -0.60 6.76
N LYS A 215 2.82 -0.57 5.72
CA LYS A 215 2.95 0.60 4.85
C LYS A 215 1.77 0.65 3.88
N GLU A 216 1.23 1.84 3.73
CA GLU A 216 0.15 2.15 2.79
C GLU A 216 0.69 2.95 1.63
N GLN A 217 0.29 2.58 0.42
CA GLN A 217 0.68 3.27 -0.81
C GLN A 217 -0.56 3.53 -1.67
N ALA A 218 -0.73 4.78 -2.10
CA ALA A 218 -1.75 5.11 -3.10
C ALA A 218 -1.32 4.59 -4.48
N VAL A 219 -2.21 3.82 -5.11
CA VAL A 219 -1.99 3.24 -6.45
C VAL A 219 -3.15 3.63 -7.35
N HIS A 220 -2.84 4.34 -8.44
CA HIS A 220 -3.84 4.74 -9.44
C HIS A 220 -3.84 3.83 -10.68
N GLN A 221 -2.70 3.21 -11.00
CA GLN A 221 -2.58 2.34 -12.18
C GLN A 221 -3.04 0.91 -11.88
N LEU A 222 -4.35 0.70 -11.77
CA LEU A 222 -4.92 -0.58 -11.35
C LEU A 222 -4.84 -1.67 -12.43
N LYS A 223 -4.70 -1.28 -13.72
CA LYS A 223 -4.66 -2.21 -14.85
C LYS A 223 -3.45 -3.16 -14.82
N GLN A 224 -2.39 -2.79 -14.10
CA GLN A 224 -1.17 -3.58 -13.97
C GLN A 224 -1.42 -4.90 -13.24
N PHE A 225 -2.34 -4.94 -12.28
CA PHE A 225 -2.63 -6.14 -11.49
C PHE A 225 -3.38 -7.18 -12.33
N TYR A 226 -3.10 -8.46 -12.09
CA TYR A 226 -3.77 -9.54 -12.78
C TYR A 226 -5.01 -10.01 -12.01
N GLY A 227 -6.09 -10.30 -12.72
CA GLY A 227 -7.14 -11.17 -12.15
C GLY A 227 -6.62 -12.61 -12.07
N LEU A 228 -7.26 -13.46 -11.25
CA LEU A 228 -6.82 -14.84 -11.06
C LEU A 228 -6.68 -15.62 -12.39
N ASP A 229 -7.70 -15.59 -13.25
CA ASP A 229 -7.66 -16.31 -14.54
C ASP A 229 -6.71 -15.65 -15.56
N GLN A 230 -6.58 -14.33 -15.48
CA GLN A 230 -5.58 -13.60 -16.27
C GLN A 230 -4.17 -14.02 -15.86
N ALA A 231 -3.89 -14.13 -14.56
CA ALA A 231 -2.58 -14.53 -14.04
C ALA A 231 -2.21 -15.93 -14.55
N LYS A 232 -3.16 -16.87 -14.53
CA LYS A 232 -2.97 -18.22 -15.09
C LYS A 232 -2.64 -18.20 -16.59
N THR A 233 -3.31 -17.35 -17.36
CA THR A 233 -3.03 -17.19 -18.80
C THR A 233 -1.64 -16.58 -19.03
N MET A 234 -1.26 -15.60 -18.21
CA MET A 234 0.03 -14.92 -18.28
C MET A 234 1.21 -15.83 -17.96
N VAL A 235 1.02 -16.96 -17.26
CA VAL A 235 2.09 -17.93 -16.96
C VAL A 235 2.87 -18.32 -18.21
N ARG A 236 2.18 -18.66 -19.31
CA ARG A 236 2.82 -19.09 -20.55
C ARG A 236 3.61 -17.97 -21.21
N ILE A 237 3.10 -16.74 -21.18
CA ILE A 237 3.73 -15.55 -21.77
C ILE A 237 4.96 -15.14 -20.94
N VAL A 238 4.79 -15.04 -19.63
CA VAL A 238 5.84 -14.64 -18.68
C VAL A 238 6.95 -15.68 -18.59
N GLY A 239 6.58 -16.96 -18.68
CA GLY A 239 7.49 -18.10 -18.67
C GLY A 239 8.20 -18.35 -20.01
N GLN A 240 7.67 -17.87 -21.14
CA GLN A 240 8.24 -18.11 -22.47
C GLN A 240 9.77 -17.96 -22.53
N PRO A 241 10.41 -16.87 -22.09
CA PRO A 241 11.88 -16.73 -22.17
C PRO A 241 12.66 -17.77 -21.37
N LEU A 242 12.04 -18.40 -20.36
CA LEU A 242 12.66 -19.44 -19.52
C LEU A 242 12.34 -20.86 -20.00
N LEU A 243 11.33 -21.02 -20.85
CA LEU A 243 10.77 -22.32 -21.24
C LEU A 243 11.05 -22.68 -22.72
N LYS A 244 11.71 -21.83 -23.51
CA LYS A 244 11.87 -22.03 -24.97
C LYS A 244 12.61 -23.31 -25.35
N ASP A 245 13.58 -23.72 -24.54
CA ASP A 245 14.48 -24.83 -24.84
C ASP A 245 14.03 -26.16 -24.21
N LEU A 246 12.84 -26.18 -23.59
CA LEU A 246 12.29 -27.36 -22.94
C LEU A 246 11.40 -28.15 -23.90
N ASP A 247 11.40 -29.48 -23.71
CA ASP A 247 10.42 -30.35 -24.36
C ASP A 247 8.97 -29.98 -23.96
N TYR A 248 8.02 -30.24 -24.86
CA TYR A 248 6.60 -29.94 -24.68
C TYR A 248 6.02 -30.54 -23.40
N GLY A 249 6.45 -31.75 -23.01
CA GLY A 249 5.99 -32.39 -21.76
C GLY A 249 6.40 -31.59 -20.53
N ARG A 250 7.69 -31.24 -20.43
CA ARG A 250 8.24 -30.46 -19.31
C ARG A 250 7.69 -29.04 -19.27
N LEU A 251 7.50 -28.40 -20.43
CA LEU A 251 6.90 -27.07 -20.53
C LEU A 251 5.48 -27.07 -19.96
N ASN A 252 4.63 -27.99 -20.43
CA ASN A 252 3.24 -28.06 -19.97
C ASN A 252 3.14 -28.40 -18.48
N LEU A 253 4.04 -29.25 -17.97
CA LEU A 253 4.13 -29.58 -16.56
C LEU A 253 4.42 -28.33 -15.72
N VAL A 254 5.47 -27.57 -16.07
CA VAL A 254 5.83 -26.35 -15.35
C VAL A 254 4.68 -25.33 -15.39
N VAL A 255 4.05 -25.16 -16.55
CA VAL A 255 2.92 -24.22 -16.70
C VAL A 255 1.73 -24.65 -15.84
N ASP A 256 1.31 -25.91 -15.88
CA ASP A 256 0.18 -26.41 -15.09
C ASP A 256 0.44 -26.28 -13.59
N PHE A 257 1.65 -26.62 -13.12
CA PHE A 257 2.04 -26.44 -11.72
C PHE A 257 1.94 -24.97 -11.28
N VAL A 258 2.53 -24.05 -12.05
CA VAL A 258 2.46 -22.62 -11.71
C VAL A 258 1.01 -22.12 -11.73
N GLN A 259 0.21 -22.53 -12.72
CA GLN A 259 -1.21 -22.14 -12.80
C GLN A 259 -2.03 -22.59 -11.59
N ARG A 260 -1.72 -23.76 -11.02
CA ARG A 260 -2.38 -24.28 -9.81
C ARG A 260 -1.89 -23.62 -8.52
N LEU A 261 -0.61 -23.24 -8.48
CA LEU A 261 0.02 -22.58 -7.31
C LEU A 261 -0.35 -21.10 -7.19
N ILE A 262 -0.79 -20.46 -8.27
CA ILE A 262 -1.20 -19.04 -8.22
C ILE A 262 -2.43 -18.91 -7.33
N GLN A 263 -2.28 -18.07 -6.30
CA GLN A 263 -3.35 -17.60 -5.44
C GLN A 263 -3.38 -16.06 -5.41
N PRO A 264 -4.54 -15.45 -5.13
CA PRO A 264 -4.61 -14.01 -4.91
C PRO A 264 -3.69 -13.58 -3.77
N ASN A 265 -2.95 -12.49 -3.97
CA ASN A 265 -2.13 -11.85 -2.94
C ASN A 265 -2.50 -10.38 -2.73
N ILE A 266 -3.53 -9.90 -3.43
CA ILE A 266 -4.19 -8.62 -3.18
C ILE A 266 -5.68 -8.89 -2.93
N THR A 267 -6.14 -8.55 -1.74
CA THR A 267 -7.52 -8.79 -1.27
C THR A 267 -8.12 -7.53 -0.70
N LEU A 268 -9.45 -7.41 -0.75
CA LEU A 268 -10.19 -6.32 -0.09
C LEU A 268 -10.37 -6.63 1.40
#